data_AF-A0A9E4IQS3-F1
#
_entry.id   AF-A0A9E4IQS3-F1
#
_cell.length_a   1.000
_cell.length_b   1.000
_cell.length_c   1.000
_cell.angle_alpha   90.00
_cell.angle_beta   90.00
_cell.angle_gamma   90.00
#
_symmetry.space_group_name_H-M   'P 1'
#
loop_
_entity.id
_entity.type
_entity.pdbx_description
1 polymer ?
#
loop_
_entity_poly.entity_id
_entity_poly.type
_entity_poly.pdbx_seq_one_letter_code
_entity_poly.pdbx_strand_id
1 'polypeptide(L)'
;MTISREVLRAKLDESLAAKPPRLTHRDVRLPGIPGKAFAVIGVRRSGKTSFLIQCRSARLQRGSPSESQLLLLLEDERLAGLDLGDLGWLVEEHARRFPDLHAGEGVTLYLDEVQYVRGWEGLVRRLMDIGGIEVFVTGSSARLLSREVATSLRGRAMEVLVHPFSFREALRHTGDEPPMRDGADPGPAALDQRLRRYLVEGGFPEAQGADPRDRAALLAGYVDIVVLRDVIDRHGVTNPLALRWLQRQLLANPGGGFSVKKQYDTLRSQGVKVGKDTLHAYLGYL
;
A
#
# COMPACT_ATOMS: atom_id res chain seq x y z
N MET A 1 -1.85 25.89 11.97
CA MET A 1 -2.12 26.68 10.75
C MET A 1 -3.34 26.08 10.11
N THR A 2 -4.38 26.87 9.85
CA THR A 2 -5.62 26.39 9.25
C THR A 2 -5.43 26.40 7.74
N ILE A 3 -5.71 25.27 7.07
CA ILE A 3 -5.62 25.18 5.61
C ILE A 3 -6.70 26.07 4.98
N SER A 4 -6.33 26.83 3.95
CA SER A 4 -7.28 27.67 3.23
C SER A 4 -8.31 26.82 2.50
N ARG A 5 -9.59 27.23 2.54
CA ARG A 5 -10.66 26.60 1.76
C ARG A 5 -10.40 26.64 0.26
N GLU A 6 -9.65 27.62 -0.22
CA GLU A 6 -9.26 27.71 -1.63
C GLU A 6 -8.36 26.54 -2.04
N VAL A 7 -7.40 26.16 -1.19
CA VAL A 7 -6.52 25.00 -1.43
C VAL A 7 -7.35 23.72 -1.47
N LEU A 8 -8.29 23.56 -0.53
CA LEU A 8 -9.17 22.39 -0.51
C LEU A 8 -10.05 22.31 -1.77
N ARG A 9 -10.61 23.43 -2.25
CA ARG A 9 -11.36 23.47 -3.51
C ARG A 9 -10.48 23.11 -4.70
N ALA A 10 -9.27 23.67 -4.78
CA ALA A 10 -8.33 23.34 -5.84
C ALA A 10 -8.00 21.84 -5.85
N LYS A 11 -7.79 21.22 -4.69
CA LYS A 11 -7.58 19.76 -4.59
C LYS A 11 -8.78 18.95 -5.05
N LEU A 12 -10.00 19.40 -4.73
CA LEU A 12 -11.22 18.76 -5.21
C LEU A 12 -11.31 18.84 -6.75
N ASP A 13 -11.08 20.03 -7.32
CA ASP A 13 -11.14 20.26 -8.76
C ASP A 13 -10.06 19.45 -9.51
N GLU A 14 -8.84 19.39 -8.96
CA GLU A 14 -7.75 18.55 -9.48
C GLU A 14 -8.16 17.08 -9.53
N SER A 15 -8.75 16.55 -8.46
CA SER A 15 -9.22 15.16 -8.43
C SER A 15 -10.24 14.90 -9.54
N LEU A 16 -11.23 15.78 -9.67
CA LEU A 16 -12.33 15.63 -10.63
C LEU A 16 -11.85 15.72 -12.08
N ALA A 17 -10.85 16.54 -12.37
CA ALA A 17 -10.27 16.72 -13.70
C ALA A 17 -9.19 15.67 -14.05
N ALA A 18 -8.60 14.99 -13.06
CA ALA A 18 -7.47 14.10 -13.26
C ALA A 18 -7.84 12.86 -14.09
N LYS A 19 -7.20 12.73 -15.26
CA LYS A 19 -7.25 11.53 -16.10
C LYS A 19 -6.26 10.49 -15.59
N PRO A 20 -6.69 9.24 -15.32
CA PRO A 20 -5.79 8.22 -14.81
C PRO A 20 -4.72 7.86 -15.86
N PRO A 21 -3.42 7.75 -15.47
CA PRO A 21 -2.37 7.28 -16.36
C PRO A 21 -2.57 5.82 -16.75
N ARG A 22 -1.87 5.37 -17.81
CA ARG A 22 -1.75 3.95 -18.12
C ARG A 22 -0.85 3.28 -17.07
N LEU A 23 -1.35 2.24 -16.43
CA LEU A 23 -0.68 1.51 -15.37
C LEU A 23 -0.72 0.00 -15.67
N THR A 24 0.30 -0.74 -15.27
CA THR A 24 0.31 -2.21 -15.38
C THR A 24 -0.79 -2.80 -14.51
N HIS A 25 -1.77 -3.45 -15.14
CA HIS A 25 -2.91 -4.07 -14.45
C HIS A 25 -2.45 -4.92 -13.27
N ARG A 26 -3.06 -4.71 -12.09
CA ARG A 26 -2.80 -5.51 -10.89
C ARG A 26 -3.76 -6.69 -10.77
N ASP A 27 -3.25 -7.85 -10.40
CA ASP A 27 -4.02 -9.09 -10.16
C ASP A 27 -4.47 -9.14 -8.69
N VAL A 28 -5.18 -8.10 -8.25
CA VAL A 28 -5.67 -7.94 -6.87
C VAL A 28 -7.20 -8.05 -6.86
N ARG A 29 -7.72 -8.94 -6.02
CA ARG A 29 -9.16 -9.17 -5.88
C ARG A 29 -9.78 -8.23 -4.85
N LEU A 30 -10.82 -7.51 -5.24
CA LEU A 30 -11.69 -6.80 -4.29
C LEU A 30 -12.70 -7.76 -3.65
N PRO A 31 -12.82 -7.78 -2.32
CA PRO A 31 -13.86 -8.53 -1.62
C PRO A 31 -15.27 -8.07 -2.03
N GLY A 32 -16.17 -9.01 -2.32
CA GLY A 32 -17.54 -8.70 -2.74
C GLY A 32 -18.55 -8.54 -1.60
N ILE A 33 -18.10 -8.13 -0.41
CA ILE A 33 -18.99 -7.99 0.77
C ILE A 33 -19.51 -6.54 0.83
N PRO A 34 -20.83 -6.31 0.68
CA PRO A 34 -21.40 -4.97 0.73
C PRO A 34 -21.21 -4.28 2.08
N GLY A 35 -21.25 -2.95 2.09
CA GLY A 35 -21.21 -2.14 3.32
C GLY A 35 -19.88 -2.22 4.07
N LYS A 36 -18.80 -2.63 3.39
CA LYS A 36 -17.44 -2.65 3.93
C LYS A 36 -16.58 -1.61 3.23
N ALA A 37 -15.73 -0.92 3.99
CA ALA A 37 -14.64 -0.15 3.41
C ALA A 37 -13.53 -1.10 2.92
N PHE A 38 -12.84 -0.72 1.85
CA PHE A 38 -11.67 -1.43 1.35
C PHE A 38 -10.41 -0.83 1.94
N ALA A 39 -9.79 -1.57 2.86
CA ALA A 39 -8.50 -1.23 3.42
C ALA A 39 -7.39 -1.77 2.50
N VAL A 40 -6.93 -0.93 1.58
CA VAL A 40 -5.85 -1.25 0.65
C VAL A 40 -4.51 -1.11 1.36
N ILE A 41 -3.93 -2.25 1.74
CA ILE A 41 -2.71 -2.31 2.54
C ILE A 41 -1.61 -3.07 1.83
N GLY A 42 -0.39 -2.97 2.36
CA GLY A 42 0.79 -3.63 1.81
C GLY A 42 2.05 -2.81 2.08
N VAL A 43 3.20 -3.41 1.81
CA VAL A 43 4.51 -2.78 2.04
C VAL A 43 4.63 -1.43 1.31
N ARG A 44 5.47 -0.54 1.83
CA ARG A 44 5.81 0.72 1.14
C ARG A 44 6.28 0.40 -0.28
N ARG A 45 5.95 1.28 -1.23
CA ARG A 45 6.34 1.13 -2.66
C ARG A 45 5.74 -0.08 -3.39
N SER A 46 4.76 -0.79 -2.82
CA SER A 46 4.08 -1.90 -3.51
C SER A 46 3.13 -1.48 -4.64
N GLY A 47 2.77 -0.18 -4.73
CA GLY A 47 1.86 0.35 -5.75
C GLY A 47 0.40 0.51 -5.30
N LYS A 48 0.15 0.74 -4.00
CA LYS A 48 -1.20 0.96 -3.45
C LYS A 48 -1.96 2.13 -4.11
N THR A 49 -1.35 3.31 -4.18
CA THR A 49 -1.93 4.49 -4.86
C THR A 49 -2.23 4.18 -6.33
N SER A 50 -1.30 3.51 -7.02
CA SER A 50 -1.50 3.06 -8.41
C SER A 50 -2.69 2.09 -8.52
N PHE A 51 -2.89 1.20 -7.55
CA PHE A 51 -4.04 0.32 -7.50
C PHE A 51 -5.35 1.09 -7.29
N LEU A 52 -5.40 2.09 -6.41
CA LEU A 52 -6.58 2.97 -6.28
C LEU A 52 -6.93 3.66 -7.60
N ILE A 53 -5.91 4.21 -8.27
CA ILE A 53 -6.06 4.86 -9.59
C ILE A 53 -6.60 3.85 -10.63
N GLN A 54 -6.19 2.59 -10.57
CA GLN A 54 -6.72 1.54 -11.44
C GLN A 54 -8.18 1.21 -11.14
N CYS A 55 -8.56 1.07 -9.86
CA CYS A 55 -9.96 0.87 -9.47
C CYS A 55 -10.84 2.00 -9.98
N ARG A 56 -10.39 3.25 -9.79
CA ARG A 56 -11.03 4.46 -10.32
C ARG A 56 -11.15 4.39 -11.85
N SER A 57 -10.04 4.14 -12.55
CA SER A 57 -10.01 4.05 -14.01
C SER A 57 -10.95 2.99 -14.57
N ALA A 58 -10.99 1.80 -13.96
CA ALA A 58 -11.88 0.71 -14.37
C ALA A 58 -13.36 1.08 -14.24
N ARG A 59 -13.74 1.88 -13.23
CA ARG A 59 -15.12 2.36 -13.06
C ARG A 59 -15.49 3.44 -14.06
N LEU A 60 -14.59 4.39 -14.29
CA LEU A 60 -14.77 5.40 -15.34
C LEU A 60 -14.98 4.73 -16.71
N GLN A 61 -14.20 3.70 -17.02
CA GLN A 61 -14.34 2.93 -18.27
C GLN A 61 -15.65 2.14 -18.36
N ARG A 62 -16.26 1.79 -17.23
CA ARG A 62 -17.59 1.14 -17.16
C ARG A 62 -18.75 2.15 -17.22
N GLY A 63 -18.45 3.44 -17.37
CA GLY A 63 -19.45 4.50 -17.50
C GLY A 63 -19.84 5.18 -16.19
N SER A 64 -19.12 4.95 -15.09
CA SER A 64 -19.34 5.74 -13.87
C SER A 64 -18.98 7.21 -14.13
N PRO A 65 -19.79 8.19 -13.67
CA PRO A 65 -19.47 9.62 -13.80
C PRO A 65 -18.14 9.96 -13.14
N SER A 66 -17.37 10.93 -13.68
CA SER A 66 -16.07 11.32 -13.10
C SER A 66 -16.22 11.85 -11.68
N GLU A 67 -17.29 12.62 -11.49
CA GLU A 67 -17.76 13.23 -10.25
C GLU A 67 -18.11 12.19 -9.19
N SER A 68 -18.42 10.96 -9.60
CA SER A 68 -18.68 9.87 -8.67
C SER A 68 -17.41 9.22 -8.11
N GLN A 69 -16.23 9.53 -8.65
CA GLN A 69 -14.97 8.84 -8.33
C GLN A 69 -13.94 9.79 -7.71
N LEU A 70 -14.18 10.18 -6.45
CA LEU A 70 -13.38 11.18 -5.74
C LEU A 70 -12.11 10.55 -5.14
N LEU A 71 -10.94 10.95 -5.62
CA LEU A 71 -9.62 10.49 -5.13
C LEU A 71 -8.89 11.63 -4.41
N LEU A 72 -8.67 11.47 -3.12
CA LEU A 72 -7.96 12.43 -2.28
C LEU A 72 -6.58 11.88 -1.91
N LEU A 73 -5.53 12.55 -2.38
CA LEU A 73 -4.14 12.26 -2.03
C LEU A 73 -3.73 13.10 -0.82
N LEU A 74 -3.76 12.53 0.38
CA LEU A 74 -3.65 13.29 1.64
C LEU A 74 -2.20 13.65 2.02
N GLU A 75 -1.20 13.04 1.37
CA GLU A 75 0.22 13.34 1.57
C GLU A 75 0.69 14.61 0.80
N ASP A 76 -0.17 15.23 -0.03
CA ASP A 76 0.15 16.46 -0.76
C ASP A 76 0.64 17.55 0.21
N GLU A 77 1.80 18.16 -0.07
CA GLU A 77 2.42 19.17 0.81
C GLU A 77 1.53 20.39 1.05
N ARG A 78 0.63 20.72 0.11
CA ARG A 78 -0.34 21.81 0.25
C ARG A 78 -1.43 21.49 1.28
N LEU A 79 -1.59 20.21 1.61
CA LEU A 79 -2.45 19.70 2.66
C LEU A 79 -1.69 19.47 3.98
N ALA A 80 -0.47 19.99 4.12
CA ALA A 80 0.27 19.88 5.38
C ALA A 80 -0.53 20.46 6.56
N GLY A 81 -0.72 19.65 7.59
CA GLY A 81 -1.52 20.01 8.77
C GLY A 81 -3.02 19.78 8.62
N LEU A 82 -3.48 19.07 7.58
CA LEU A 82 -4.88 18.72 7.37
C LEU A 82 -5.46 18.00 8.58
N ASP A 83 -6.57 18.52 9.10
CA ASP A 83 -7.30 17.91 10.20
C ASP A 83 -8.60 17.23 9.75
N LEU A 84 -9.28 16.61 10.70
CA LEU A 84 -10.54 15.89 10.46
C LEU A 84 -11.67 16.83 9.98
N GLY A 85 -11.68 18.08 10.45
CA GLY A 85 -12.69 19.08 10.07
C GLY A 85 -12.52 19.51 8.62
N ASP A 86 -11.27 19.67 8.17
CA ASP A 86 -10.97 19.99 6.78
C ASP A 86 -11.29 18.84 5.81
N LEU A 87 -10.96 17.60 6.19
CA LEU A 87 -11.34 16.42 5.40
C LEU A 87 -12.87 16.26 5.35
N GLY A 88 -13.55 16.48 6.48
CA GLY A 88 -15.02 16.49 6.53
C GLY A 88 -15.62 17.54 5.59
N TRP A 89 -15.07 18.76 5.62
CA TRP A 89 -15.50 19.85 4.74
C TRP A 89 -15.30 19.53 3.26
N LEU A 90 -14.18 18.89 2.87
CA LEU A 90 -13.95 18.45 1.49
C LEU A 90 -15.06 17.52 0.99
N VAL A 91 -15.44 16.54 1.80
CA VAL A 91 -16.49 15.58 1.46
C VAL A 91 -17.87 16.26 1.40
N GLU A 92 -18.16 17.17 2.34
CA GLU A 92 -19.39 17.95 2.34
C GLU A 92 -19.48 18.92 1.15
N GLU A 93 -18.36 19.55 0.78
CA GLU A 93 -18.29 20.43 -0.39
C GLU A 93 -18.53 19.65 -1.69
N HIS A 94 -17.97 18.45 -1.80
CA HIS A 94 -18.27 17.54 -2.90
C HIS A 94 -19.76 17.18 -2.95
N ALA A 95 -20.37 16.85 -1.81
CA ALA A 95 -21.80 16.57 -1.72
C ALA A 95 -22.68 17.77 -2.08
N ARG A 96 -22.28 18.99 -1.69
CA ARG A 96 -22.98 20.23 -2.09
C ARG A 96 -22.95 20.46 -3.60
N ARG A 97 -21.85 20.13 -4.26
CA ARG A 97 -21.69 20.32 -5.72
C ARG A 97 -22.44 19.27 -6.52
N PHE A 98 -22.58 18.04 -5.99
CA PHE A 98 -23.18 16.91 -6.69
C PHE A 98 -24.24 16.19 -5.84
N PRO A 99 -25.32 16.88 -5.41
CA PRO A 99 -26.30 16.33 -4.48
C PRO A 99 -26.96 15.05 -5.00
N ASP A 100 -27.25 14.98 -6.30
CA ASP A 100 -27.92 13.83 -6.92
C ASP A 100 -27.07 12.54 -6.83
N LEU A 101 -25.73 12.66 -6.88
CA LEU A 101 -24.83 11.51 -6.76
C LEU A 101 -24.86 10.91 -5.36
N HIS A 102 -24.97 11.76 -4.34
CA HIS A 102 -25.04 11.33 -2.94
C HIS A 102 -26.43 10.83 -2.55
N ALA A 103 -27.48 11.22 -3.29
CA ALA A 103 -28.83 10.69 -3.11
C ALA A 103 -29.01 9.28 -3.74
N GLY A 104 -28.25 8.95 -4.79
CA GLY A 104 -28.42 7.72 -5.59
C GLY A 104 -27.40 6.61 -5.35
N GLU A 105 -26.65 6.63 -4.24
CA GLU A 105 -25.63 5.64 -3.89
C GLU A 105 -24.46 5.50 -4.90
N GLY A 106 -24.10 6.58 -5.59
CA GLY A 106 -23.15 6.53 -6.71
C GLY A 106 -21.69 6.80 -6.37
N VAL A 107 -21.38 7.32 -5.17
CA VAL A 107 -20.06 7.90 -4.90
C VAL A 107 -19.07 6.88 -4.37
N THR A 108 -17.89 6.85 -4.97
CA THR A 108 -16.72 6.17 -4.44
C THR A 108 -15.71 7.20 -3.96
N LEU A 109 -15.31 7.07 -2.71
CA LEU A 109 -14.28 7.87 -2.08
C LEU A 109 -13.00 7.05 -1.93
N TYR A 110 -11.91 7.52 -2.52
CA TYR A 110 -10.58 6.95 -2.39
C TYR A 110 -9.72 7.88 -1.53
N LEU A 111 -9.39 7.47 -0.31
CA LEU A 111 -8.55 8.23 0.61
C LEU A 111 -7.15 7.61 0.65
N ASP A 112 -6.19 8.24 0.00
CA ASP A 112 -4.81 7.79 -0.01
C ASP A 112 -4.04 8.36 1.18
N GLU A 113 -3.27 7.52 1.88
CA GLU A 113 -2.44 7.89 3.03
C GLU A 113 -3.24 8.49 4.22
N VAL A 114 -4.28 7.78 4.65
CA VAL A 114 -5.21 8.25 5.70
C VAL A 114 -4.55 8.55 7.05
N GLN A 115 -3.36 8.02 7.33
CA GLN A 115 -2.63 8.33 8.57
C GLN A 115 -2.22 9.81 8.70
N TYR A 116 -2.25 10.60 7.62
CA TYR A 116 -2.00 12.05 7.69
C TYR A 116 -3.13 12.80 8.40
N VAL A 117 -4.34 12.24 8.48
CA VAL A 117 -5.49 12.87 9.13
C VAL A 117 -5.87 12.11 10.40
N ARG A 118 -5.61 12.70 11.57
CA ARG A 118 -5.95 12.05 12.84
C ARG A 118 -7.47 11.91 13.01
N GLY A 119 -7.93 10.71 13.37
CA GLY A 119 -9.35 10.42 13.62
C GLY A 119 -10.19 10.20 12.36
N TRP A 120 -9.54 10.00 11.20
CA TRP A 120 -10.18 9.71 9.91
C TRP A 120 -11.19 8.54 10.00
N GLU A 121 -10.99 7.59 10.90
CA GLU A 121 -11.85 6.42 11.07
C GLU A 121 -13.26 6.81 11.49
N GLY A 122 -13.40 7.87 12.30
CA GLY A 122 -14.70 8.40 12.70
C GLY A 122 -15.49 8.94 11.50
N LEU A 123 -14.81 9.67 10.62
CA LEU A 123 -15.40 10.18 9.39
C LEU A 123 -15.82 9.04 8.47
N VAL A 124 -14.93 8.07 8.21
CA VAL A 124 -15.24 6.93 7.34
C VAL A 124 -16.43 6.13 7.86
N ARG A 125 -16.46 5.83 9.17
CA ARG A 125 -17.63 5.14 9.77
C ARG A 125 -18.92 5.93 9.58
N ARG A 126 -18.90 7.25 9.79
CA ARG A 126 -20.06 8.12 9.59
C ARG A 126 -20.54 8.09 8.13
N LEU A 127 -19.63 8.18 7.17
CA LEU A 127 -19.97 8.11 5.73
C LEU A 127 -20.58 6.75 5.37
N MET A 128 -20.05 5.67 5.93
CA MET A 128 -20.61 4.33 5.74
C MET A 128 -21.99 4.16 6.40
N ASP A 129 -22.26 4.84 7.51
CA ASP A 129 -23.56 4.81 8.20
C ASP A 129 -24.65 5.58 7.46
N ILE A 130 -24.28 6.69 6.80
CA ILE A 130 -25.18 7.44 5.93
C ILE A 130 -25.60 6.59 4.73
N GLY A 131 -24.72 5.70 4.26
CA GLY A 131 -24.97 4.87 3.09
C GLY A 131 -24.63 5.60 1.78
N GLY A 132 -24.72 4.88 0.67
CA GLY A 132 -24.49 5.44 -0.66
C GLY A 132 -23.07 5.89 -1.01
N ILE A 133 -22.09 5.60 -0.15
CA ILE A 133 -20.68 5.87 -0.37
C ILE A 133 -19.87 4.61 -0.16
N GLU A 134 -19.14 4.20 -1.18
CA GLU A 134 -18.13 3.18 -1.06
C GLU A 134 -16.77 3.82 -0.78
N VAL A 135 -16.00 3.26 0.16
CA VAL A 135 -14.78 3.90 0.64
C VAL A 135 -13.58 2.97 0.47
N PHE A 136 -12.54 3.45 -0.21
CA PHE A 136 -11.21 2.90 -0.19
C PHE A 136 -10.32 3.74 0.70
N VAL A 137 -9.50 3.08 1.51
CA VAL A 137 -8.48 3.74 2.33
C VAL A 137 -7.15 3.04 2.11
N THR A 138 -6.06 3.81 2.01
CA THR A 138 -4.70 3.27 2.05
C THR A 138 -3.91 3.87 3.21
N GLY A 139 -2.84 3.18 3.57
CA GLY A 139 -1.75 3.79 4.29
C GLY A 139 -0.45 3.02 4.10
N SER A 140 0.64 3.76 3.95
CA SER A 140 1.98 3.19 3.86
C SER A 140 2.66 3.02 5.22
N SER A 141 2.02 3.46 6.31
CA SER A 141 2.58 3.42 7.66
C SER A 141 2.39 2.08 8.36
N ALA A 142 3.38 1.70 9.17
CA ALA A 142 3.23 0.68 10.21
C ALA A 142 1.94 0.84 11.05
N ARG A 143 1.46 2.08 11.26
CA ARG A 143 0.21 2.37 11.99
C ARG A 143 -1.08 1.86 11.32
N LEU A 144 -0.99 1.34 10.10
CA LEU A 144 -2.12 0.85 9.30
C LEU A 144 -1.87 -0.59 8.81
N LEU A 145 -1.41 -1.47 9.70
CA LEU A 145 -1.55 -2.91 9.45
C LEU A 145 -3.03 -3.26 9.35
N SER A 146 -3.38 -4.24 8.52
CA SER A 146 -4.79 -4.61 8.29
C SER A 146 -5.56 -4.89 9.56
N ARG A 147 -4.91 -5.51 10.56
CA ARG A 147 -5.49 -5.76 11.89
C ARG A 147 -5.90 -4.47 12.59
N GLU A 148 -5.08 -3.42 12.51
CA GLU A 148 -5.39 -2.12 13.12
C GLU A 148 -6.46 -1.39 12.32
N VAL A 149 -6.44 -1.44 10.99
CA VAL A 149 -7.50 -0.82 10.17
C VAL A 149 -8.86 -1.46 10.43
N ALA A 150 -8.91 -2.79 10.46
CA ALA A 150 -10.13 -3.52 10.78
C ALA A 150 -10.61 -3.23 12.21
N THR A 151 -9.70 -3.16 13.19
CA THR A 151 -10.04 -2.84 14.59
C THR A 151 -10.55 -1.41 14.72
N SER A 152 -9.86 -0.44 14.12
CA SER A 152 -10.24 0.98 14.16
C SER A 152 -11.56 1.23 13.43
N LEU A 153 -11.87 0.48 12.36
CA LEU A 153 -13.18 0.51 11.71
C LEU A 153 -14.19 -0.48 12.31
N ARG A 154 -13.92 -1.04 13.50
CA ARG A 154 -14.82 -1.94 14.26
C ARG A 154 -15.34 -3.12 13.43
N GLY A 155 -14.47 -3.71 12.63
CA GLY A 155 -14.78 -4.83 11.73
C GLY A 155 -15.53 -4.44 10.46
N ARG A 156 -15.72 -3.15 10.17
CA ARG A 156 -16.40 -2.66 8.95
C ARG A 156 -15.46 -2.42 7.77
N ALA A 157 -14.21 -2.86 7.87
CA ALA A 157 -13.27 -2.86 6.75
C ALA A 157 -12.93 -4.28 6.31
N MET A 158 -12.70 -4.44 5.01
CA MET A 158 -12.13 -5.64 4.42
C MET A 158 -10.72 -5.33 3.92
N GLU A 159 -9.80 -6.22 4.23
CA GLU A 159 -8.42 -6.13 3.78
C GLU A 159 -8.32 -6.37 2.26
N VAL A 160 -7.57 -5.51 1.59
CA VAL A 160 -7.15 -5.68 0.19
C VAL A 160 -5.64 -5.58 0.15
N LEU A 161 -4.97 -6.73 0.10
CA LEU A 161 -3.51 -6.80 0.18
C LEU A 161 -2.86 -6.59 -1.20
N VAL A 162 -2.02 -5.56 -1.30
CA VAL A 162 -1.26 -5.20 -2.49
C VAL A 162 0.22 -5.47 -2.25
N HIS A 163 0.71 -6.57 -2.84
CA HIS A 163 2.13 -6.90 -2.88
C HIS A 163 2.86 -6.12 -3.98
N PRO A 164 4.20 -6.13 -4.00
CA PRO A 164 4.94 -5.91 -5.24
C PRO A 164 4.40 -6.81 -6.37
N PHE A 165 4.72 -6.50 -7.62
CA PHE A 165 4.31 -7.33 -8.75
C PHE A 165 4.65 -8.80 -8.51
N SER A 166 3.65 -9.66 -8.65
CA SER A 166 3.87 -11.09 -8.85
C SER A 166 4.72 -11.32 -10.10
N PHE A 167 5.27 -12.52 -10.25
CA PHE A 167 6.02 -12.88 -11.46
C PHE A 167 5.22 -12.58 -12.75
N ARG A 168 3.93 -12.91 -12.74
CA ARG A 168 3.02 -12.65 -13.86
C ARG A 168 2.83 -11.15 -14.13
N GLU A 169 2.61 -10.35 -13.09
CA GLU A 169 2.49 -8.90 -13.22
C GLU A 169 3.80 -8.25 -13.69
N ALA A 170 4.96 -8.79 -13.30
CA ALA A 170 6.27 -8.32 -13.77
C ALA A 170 6.47 -8.62 -15.26
N LEU A 171 6.10 -9.81 -15.73
CA LEU A 171 6.08 -10.13 -17.16
C LEU A 171 5.12 -9.22 -17.92
N ARG A 172 3.94 -8.93 -17.36
CA ARG A 172 2.98 -7.98 -17.96
C ARG A 172 3.57 -6.59 -18.07
N HIS A 173 4.31 -6.16 -17.05
CA HIS A 173 4.97 -4.85 -17.04
C HIS A 173 6.02 -4.73 -18.16
N THR A 174 6.75 -5.80 -18.45
CA THR A 174 7.76 -5.82 -19.54
C THR A 174 7.19 -6.19 -20.91
N GLY A 175 5.90 -6.51 -21.01
CA GLY A 175 5.26 -6.96 -22.26
C GLY A 175 5.54 -8.43 -22.62
N ASP A 176 6.07 -9.20 -21.67
CA ASP A 176 6.45 -10.60 -21.82
C ASP A 176 5.41 -11.60 -21.29
N GLU A 177 4.25 -11.12 -20.80
CA GLU A 177 3.19 -12.00 -20.28
C GLU A 177 2.67 -12.91 -21.39
N PRO A 178 2.80 -14.25 -21.25
CA PRO A 178 2.32 -15.16 -22.27
C PRO A 178 0.79 -15.11 -22.37
N PRO A 179 0.22 -15.21 -23.58
CA PRO A 179 -1.21 -15.25 -23.77
C PRO A 179 -1.80 -16.48 -23.05
N MET A 180 -2.85 -16.26 -22.26
CA MET A 180 -3.51 -17.31 -21.46
C MET A 180 -4.24 -18.38 -22.30
N ARG A 181 -4.39 -18.16 -23.62
CA ARG A 181 -5.31 -18.91 -24.49
C ARG A 181 -4.67 -19.54 -25.72
N ASP A 182 -3.48 -19.11 -26.11
CA ASP A 182 -2.82 -19.66 -27.29
C ASP A 182 -1.71 -20.57 -26.80
N GLY A 183 -1.81 -21.86 -27.11
CA GLY A 183 -0.89 -22.94 -26.70
C GLY A 183 0.56 -22.80 -27.20
N ALA A 184 1.00 -21.58 -27.52
CA ALA A 184 2.40 -21.19 -27.56
C ALA A 184 2.91 -21.09 -26.12
N ASP A 185 3.12 -22.25 -25.50
CA ASP A 185 3.82 -22.35 -24.23
C ASP A 185 5.23 -21.76 -24.44
N PRO A 186 5.63 -20.65 -23.78
CA PRO A 186 7.02 -20.24 -23.79
C PRO A 186 7.81 -21.44 -23.31
N GLY A 187 8.60 -22.07 -24.19
CA GLY A 187 9.25 -23.34 -23.89
C GLY A 187 9.90 -23.30 -22.51
N PRO A 188 9.85 -24.38 -21.71
CA PRO A 188 10.16 -24.36 -20.27
C PRO A 188 11.45 -23.61 -19.88
N ALA A 189 12.46 -23.62 -20.74
CA ALA A 189 13.72 -22.91 -20.56
C ALA A 189 13.60 -21.36 -20.56
N ALA A 190 12.75 -20.79 -21.42
CA ALA A 190 12.56 -19.33 -21.47
C ALA A 190 11.82 -18.82 -20.23
N LEU A 191 10.84 -19.60 -19.75
CA LEU A 191 10.13 -19.28 -18.51
C LEU A 191 11.03 -19.41 -17.28
N ASP A 192 11.89 -20.43 -17.24
CA ASP A 192 12.90 -20.60 -16.18
C ASP A 192 13.87 -19.42 -16.14
N GLN A 193 14.40 -18.98 -17.30
CA GLN A 193 15.29 -17.82 -17.35
C GLN A 193 14.60 -16.55 -16.83
N ARG A 194 13.35 -16.31 -17.24
CA ARG A 194 12.55 -15.17 -16.78
C ARG A 194 12.27 -15.23 -15.28
N LEU A 195 11.98 -16.43 -14.75
CA LEU A 195 11.78 -16.64 -13.32
C LEU A 195 13.05 -16.37 -12.52
N ARG A 196 14.21 -16.89 -12.96
CA ARG A 196 15.51 -16.61 -12.32
C ARG A 196 15.82 -15.12 -12.30
N ARG A 197 15.54 -14.42 -13.40
CA ARG A 197 15.65 -12.96 -13.46
C ARG A 197 14.74 -12.34 -12.40
N TYR A 198 13.45 -12.66 -12.39
CA TYR A 198 12.50 -12.13 -11.40
C TYR A 198 12.92 -12.38 -9.95
N LEU A 199 13.50 -13.54 -9.63
CA LEU A 199 14.00 -13.84 -8.28
C LEU A 199 15.18 -12.94 -7.86
N VAL A 200 15.93 -12.39 -8.81
CA VAL A 200 17.01 -11.42 -8.57
C VAL A 200 16.50 -9.97 -8.60
N GLU A 201 15.64 -9.63 -9.56
CA GLU A 201 15.15 -8.25 -9.75
C GLU A 201 14.03 -7.87 -8.78
N GLY A 202 13.26 -8.86 -8.32
CA GLY A 202 12.08 -8.69 -7.48
C GLY A 202 10.88 -8.08 -8.21
N GLY A 203 9.80 -7.85 -7.46
CA GLY A 203 8.52 -7.37 -7.98
C GLY A 203 8.24 -5.88 -7.77
N PHE A 204 9.14 -5.11 -7.16
CA PHE A 204 8.83 -3.70 -6.86
C PHE A 204 8.63 -2.91 -8.16
N PRO A 205 7.50 -2.20 -8.35
CA PRO A 205 7.21 -1.51 -9.60
C PRO A 205 8.30 -0.53 -10.06
N GLU A 206 8.82 0.28 -9.15
CA GLU A 206 9.89 1.27 -9.43
C GLU A 206 11.24 0.61 -9.75
N ALA A 207 11.44 -0.64 -9.33
CA ALA A 207 12.65 -1.41 -9.59
C ALA A 207 12.66 -2.10 -10.96
N GLN A 208 11.49 -2.22 -11.61
CA GLN A 208 11.37 -2.87 -12.91
C GLN A 208 12.10 -2.05 -13.98
N GLY A 209 12.94 -2.71 -14.78
CA GLY A 209 13.69 -2.05 -15.87
C GLY A 209 14.86 -1.17 -15.42
N ALA A 210 15.08 -0.95 -14.12
CA ALA A 210 16.22 -0.21 -13.60
C ALA A 210 17.55 -0.94 -13.89
N ASP A 211 18.65 -0.19 -14.01
CA ASP A 211 20.00 -0.77 -14.08
C ASP A 211 20.29 -1.62 -12.83
N PRO A 212 21.04 -2.75 -12.92
CA PRO A 212 21.32 -3.61 -11.77
C PRO A 212 21.91 -2.88 -10.55
N ARG A 213 22.79 -1.89 -10.76
CA ARG A 213 23.41 -1.13 -9.66
C ARG A 213 22.38 -0.24 -8.97
N ASP A 214 21.62 0.51 -9.75
CA ASP A 214 20.60 1.43 -9.23
C ASP A 214 19.46 0.67 -8.57
N ARG A 215 19.08 -0.48 -9.14
CA ARG A 215 18.10 -1.39 -8.54
C ARG A 215 18.55 -1.89 -7.18
N ALA A 216 19.79 -2.34 -7.06
CA ALA A 216 20.32 -2.80 -5.79
C ALA A 216 20.30 -1.69 -4.73
N ALA A 217 20.69 -0.47 -5.10
CA ALA A 217 20.64 0.70 -4.21
C ALA A 217 19.20 1.05 -3.81
N LEU A 218 18.26 1.05 -4.76
CA LEU A 218 16.85 1.34 -4.51
C LEU A 218 16.22 0.33 -3.55
N LEU A 219 16.38 -0.96 -3.80
CA LEU A 219 15.82 -2.02 -2.97
C LEU A 219 16.45 -2.05 -1.58
N ALA A 220 17.76 -1.81 -1.47
CA ALA A 220 18.42 -1.63 -0.18
C ALA A 220 17.82 -0.45 0.62
N GLY A 221 17.59 0.69 -0.05
CA GLY A 221 16.95 1.85 0.54
C GLY A 221 15.52 1.56 1.03
N TYR A 222 14.73 0.78 0.29
CA TYR A 222 13.40 0.36 0.72
C TYR A 222 13.45 -0.46 2.00
N VAL A 223 14.37 -1.43 2.04
CA VAL A 223 14.58 -2.28 3.21
C VAL A 223 15.00 -1.42 4.42
N ASP A 224 15.94 -0.49 4.26
CA ASP A 224 16.36 0.41 5.34
C ASP A 224 15.20 1.28 5.87
N ILE A 225 14.37 1.83 4.98
CA ILE A 225 13.22 2.65 5.36
C ILE A 225 12.18 1.82 6.13
N VAL A 226 11.86 0.62 5.66
CA VAL A 226 10.90 -0.28 6.32
C VAL A 226 11.43 -0.69 7.68
N VAL A 227 12.70 -1.09 7.79
CA VAL A 227 13.30 -1.48 9.06
C VAL A 227 13.32 -0.29 10.04
N LEU A 228 13.66 0.91 9.58
CA LEU A 228 13.68 2.09 10.43
C LEU A 228 12.26 2.46 10.89
N ARG A 229 11.38 2.80 9.96
CA ARG A 229 10.07 3.39 10.27
C ARG A 229 9.07 2.37 10.78
N ASP A 230 9.08 1.18 10.21
CA ASP A 230 8.01 0.21 10.43
C ASP A 230 8.38 -0.85 11.49
N VAL A 231 9.67 -1.00 11.82
CA VAL A 231 10.15 -1.92 12.86
C VAL A 231 10.78 -1.19 14.05
N ILE A 232 11.85 -0.41 13.83
CA ILE A 232 12.62 0.23 14.91
C ILE A 232 11.77 1.26 15.65
N ASP A 233 11.24 2.25 14.93
CA ASP A 233 10.46 3.35 15.52
C ASP A 233 9.16 2.83 16.16
N ARG A 234 8.53 1.81 15.55
CA ARG A 234 7.27 1.24 16.03
C ARG A 234 7.43 0.47 17.33
N HIS A 235 8.40 -0.44 17.37
CA HIS A 235 8.55 -1.36 18.49
C HIS A 235 9.55 -0.88 19.53
N GLY A 236 10.10 0.34 19.36
CA GLY A 236 11.08 0.91 20.28
C GLY A 236 12.33 0.05 20.39
N VAL A 237 12.83 -0.44 19.25
CA VAL A 237 13.95 -1.38 19.20
C VAL A 237 15.20 -0.73 19.79
N THR A 238 15.71 -1.30 20.88
CA THR A 238 16.86 -0.76 21.63
C THR A 238 18.21 -1.27 21.13
N ASN A 239 18.24 -2.37 20.38
CA ASN A 239 19.46 -2.91 19.76
C ASN A 239 19.29 -3.08 18.24
N PRO A 240 19.43 -1.98 17.46
CA PRO A 240 19.32 -2.02 16.00
C PRO A 240 20.37 -2.90 15.31
N LEU A 241 21.55 -3.07 15.92
CA LEU A 241 22.61 -3.92 15.37
C LEU A 241 22.17 -5.38 15.30
N ALA A 242 21.61 -5.90 16.40
CA ALA A 242 21.10 -7.27 16.46
C ALA A 242 19.88 -7.46 15.53
N LEU A 243 18.99 -6.47 15.43
CA LEU A 243 17.87 -6.50 14.48
C LEU A 243 18.37 -6.59 13.02
N ARG A 244 19.27 -5.69 12.61
CA ARG A 244 19.87 -5.68 11.26
C ARG A 244 20.62 -6.99 10.96
N TRP A 245 21.23 -7.60 11.98
CA TRP A 245 21.81 -8.94 11.84
C TRP A 245 20.75 -9.97 11.47
N LEU A 246 19.68 -10.10 12.27
CA LEU A 246 18.61 -11.07 12.00
C LEU A 246 17.99 -10.84 10.61
N GLN A 247 17.68 -9.59 10.29
CA GLN A 247 17.15 -9.17 9.00
C GLN A 247 18.02 -9.65 7.83
N ARG A 248 19.35 -9.41 7.89
CA ARG A 248 20.26 -9.91 6.84
C ARG A 248 20.27 -11.42 6.72
N GLN A 249 20.20 -12.14 7.85
CA GLN A 249 20.17 -13.61 7.85
C GLN A 249 18.87 -14.16 7.24
N LEU A 250 17.74 -13.50 7.50
CA LEU A 250 16.44 -13.86 6.93
C LEU A 250 16.42 -13.61 5.42
N LEU A 251 16.90 -12.46 4.98
CA LEU A 251 16.95 -12.09 3.55
C LEU A 251 17.95 -12.92 2.74
N ALA A 252 19.03 -13.39 3.36
CA ALA A 252 20.04 -14.22 2.69
C ALA A 252 19.61 -15.69 2.49
N ASN A 253 18.58 -16.16 3.20
CA ASN A 253 18.14 -17.56 3.14
C ASN A 253 16.61 -17.69 3.07
N PRO A 254 15.96 -17.13 2.03
CA PRO A 254 14.51 -17.21 1.87
C PRO A 254 14.08 -18.68 1.70
N GLY A 255 13.07 -19.10 2.47
CA GLY A 255 12.56 -20.48 2.46
C GLY A 255 13.43 -21.51 3.19
N GLY A 256 14.58 -21.11 3.73
CA GLY A 256 15.44 -21.98 4.52
C GLY A 256 15.07 -22.01 6.02
N GLY A 257 15.64 -22.98 6.75
CA GLY A 257 15.47 -23.06 8.20
C GLY A 257 16.14 -21.91 8.95
N PHE A 258 15.45 -21.37 9.96
CA PHE A 258 15.96 -20.29 10.81
C PHE A 258 15.97 -20.71 12.29
N SER A 259 17.11 -20.55 12.96
CA SER A 259 17.27 -20.91 14.38
C SER A 259 17.70 -19.70 15.20
N VAL A 260 16.79 -19.20 16.04
CA VAL A 260 17.06 -18.07 16.95
C VAL A 260 18.22 -18.40 17.89
N LYS A 261 18.32 -19.64 18.39
CA LYS A 261 19.44 -20.09 19.24
C LYS A 261 20.78 -19.94 18.53
N LYS A 262 20.88 -20.38 17.26
CA LYS A 262 22.12 -20.26 16.47
C LYS A 262 22.52 -18.79 16.29
N GLN A 263 21.55 -17.92 16.01
CA GLN A 263 21.81 -16.49 15.84
C GLN A 263 22.24 -15.82 17.15
N TYR A 264 21.61 -16.19 18.26
CA TYR A 264 22.01 -15.76 19.61
C TYR A 264 23.46 -16.12 19.91
N ASP A 265 23.85 -17.39 19.71
CA ASP A 265 25.20 -17.89 20.02
C ASP A 265 26.25 -17.17 19.15
N THR A 266 25.90 -16.86 17.90
CA THR A 266 26.77 -16.16 16.94
C THR A 266 26.93 -14.67 17.29
N LEU A 267 25.85 -13.97 17.63
CA LEU A 267 25.93 -12.58 18.08
C LEU A 267 26.74 -12.46 19.37
N ARG A 268 26.57 -13.41 20.29
CA ARG A 268 27.33 -13.47 21.53
C ARG A 268 28.83 -13.69 21.28
N SER A 269 29.21 -14.58 20.36
CA SER A 269 30.63 -14.82 20.04
C SER A 269 31.30 -13.61 19.38
N GLN A 270 30.52 -12.75 18.71
CA GLN A 270 30.97 -11.47 18.15
C GLN A 270 30.95 -10.32 19.18
N GLY A 271 30.63 -10.59 20.45
CA GLY A 271 30.59 -9.58 21.51
C GLY A 271 29.31 -8.72 21.54
N VAL A 272 28.29 -9.04 20.73
CA VAL A 272 27.02 -8.32 20.73
C VAL A 272 26.14 -8.82 21.87
N LYS A 273 25.84 -7.94 22.83
CA LYS A 273 24.95 -8.23 23.95
C LYS A 273 23.49 -8.15 23.51
N VAL A 274 22.78 -9.28 23.53
CA VAL A 274 21.34 -9.37 23.25
C VAL A 274 20.74 -10.59 23.96
N GLY A 275 19.49 -10.51 24.42
CA GLY A 275 18.78 -11.65 25.01
C GLY A 275 18.13 -12.55 23.96
N LYS A 276 17.91 -13.83 24.26
CA LYS A 276 17.18 -14.74 23.36
C LYS A 276 15.75 -14.28 23.12
N ASP A 277 15.05 -13.88 24.18
CA ASP A 277 13.67 -13.38 24.09
C ASP A 277 13.59 -12.11 23.24
N THR A 278 14.60 -11.24 23.33
CA THR A 278 14.72 -10.06 22.46
C THR A 278 14.84 -10.47 20.99
N LEU A 279 15.62 -11.50 20.67
CA LEU A 279 15.74 -11.99 19.28
C LEU A 279 14.45 -12.65 18.79
N HIS A 280 13.72 -13.35 19.67
CA HIS A 280 12.38 -13.86 19.35
C HIS A 280 11.39 -12.72 19.08
N ALA A 281 11.42 -11.66 19.90
CA ALA A 281 10.59 -10.48 19.70
C ALA A 281 10.94 -9.79 18.37
N TYR A 282 12.23 -9.59 18.08
CA TYR A 282 12.68 -9.01 16.81
C TYR A 282 12.29 -9.86 15.60
N LEU A 283 12.36 -11.19 15.71
CA LEU A 283 11.86 -12.08 14.65
C LEU A 283 10.35 -11.93 14.46
N GLY A 284 9.58 -11.69 15.52
CA GLY A 284 8.14 -11.44 15.41
C GLY A 284 7.79 -10.07 14.81
N TYR A 285 8.74 -9.13 14.79
CA TYR A 285 8.54 -7.82 14.17
C TYR A 285 8.89 -7.79 12.68
N LEU A 286 9.74 -8.71 12.23
CA LEU A 286 10.23 -8.85 10.84
C LEU A 286 9.34 -9.81 10.04
#